data_AF-A0A7T5CIT7-F1
#
_entry.id   AF-A0A7T5CIT7-F1
#
_cell.length_a   1.000
_cell.length_b   1.000
_cell.length_c   1.000
_cell.angle_alpha   90.00
_cell.angle_beta   90.00
_cell.angle_gamma   90.00
#
_symmetry.space_group_name_H-M   'P 1'
#
loop_
_entity.id
_entity.type
_entity.pdbx_description
1 polymer ?
#
loop_
_entity_poly.entity_id
_entity_poly.type
_entity_poly.pdbx_seq_one_letter_code
_entity_poly.pdbx_strand_id
1 'polypeptide(L)'
;MTTFILRLIKIIMTAAFALWLGFITITNINQPELNQIEINNTLNMSTLPETVDITYRAITSEDLAVRIFDFIILIQALATACLALGSINLLVYAFKPQPEFHRSKWLASLGFGIALIFFFICLVAFASEYFLTYRSVTPNLSQLEFQGLIHSIFLILALSFLIQPESMPITMKKNNASNNKIASKPTPKPNPPKA
;
A
#
# COMPACT_ATOMS: atom_id res chain seq x y z
N MET A 1 2.20 13.36 -22.93
CA MET A 1 1.90 14.20 -21.75
C MET A 1 1.22 13.38 -20.64
N THR A 2 0.14 12.66 -20.93
CA THR A 2 -0.62 11.84 -19.95
C THR A 2 0.22 10.84 -19.16
N THR A 3 1.13 10.09 -19.82
CA THR A 3 2.01 9.12 -19.16
C THR A 3 2.94 9.75 -18.12
N PHE A 4 3.44 10.96 -18.37
CA PHE A 4 4.33 11.65 -17.42
C PHE A 4 3.59 12.13 -16.18
N ILE A 5 2.38 12.68 -16.36
CA ILE A 5 1.52 13.09 -15.25
C ILE A 5 1.22 11.89 -14.34
N LEU A 6 0.88 10.73 -14.91
CA LEU A 6 0.63 9.51 -14.12
C LEU A 6 1.86 9.06 -13.30
N ARG A 7 3.07 9.19 -13.85
CA ARG A 7 4.30 8.90 -13.10
C ARG A 7 4.49 9.85 -11.93
N LEU A 8 4.26 11.14 -12.16
CA LEU A 8 4.39 12.16 -11.12
C LEU A 8 3.38 11.93 -9.98
N ILE A 9 2.13 11.58 -10.31
CA ILE A 9 1.13 11.23 -9.29
C ILE A 9 1.59 10.03 -8.45
N LYS A 10 2.16 8.99 -9.05
CA LYS A 10 2.69 7.83 -8.30
C LYS A 10 3.84 8.21 -7.37
N ILE A 11 4.73 9.09 -7.83
CA ILE A 11 5.86 9.60 -7.02
C ILE A 11 5.32 10.37 -5.82
N ILE A 12 4.44 11.36 -6.06
CA ILE A 12 3.87 12.22 -5.02
C ILE A 12 3.07 11.38 -4.02
N MET A 13 2.24 10.45 -4.50
CA MET A 13 1.49 9.53 -3.64
C MET A 13 2.44 8.71 -2.76
N THR A 14 3.49 8.11 -3.34
CA THR A 14 4.48 7.32 -2.57
C THR A 14 5.17 8.18 -1.52
N ALA A 15 5.57 9.42 -1.87
CA ALA A 15 6.19 10.36 -0.94
C ALA A 15 5.22 10.79 0.18
N ALA A 16 3.95 10.99 -0.13
CA ALA A 16 2.92 11.33 0.87
C ALA A 16 2.72 10.21 1.89
N PHE A 17 2.68 8.94 1.44
CA PHE A 17 2.64 7.79 2.36
C PHE A 17 3.93 7.65 3.17
N ALA A 18 5.10 7.92 2.58
CA ALA A 18 6.37 7.95 3.32
C ALA A 18 6.35 9.01 4.43
N LEU A 19 5.85 10.21 4.13
CA LEU A 19 5.74 11.30 5.11
C LEU A 19 4.77 10.95 6.24
N TRP A 20 3.59 10.46 5.89
CA TRP A 20 2.56 10.06 6.87
C TRP A 20 3.06 8.96 7.80
N LEU A 21 3.60 7.87 7.26
CA LEU A 21 4.13 6.76 8.07
C LEU A 21 5.39 7.19 8.85
N GLY A 22 6.19 8.09 8.28
CA GLY A 22 7.32 8.71 8.95
C GLY A 22 6.89 9.50 10.18
N PHE A 23 5.81 10.28 10.11
CA PHE A 23 5.28 10.97 11.29
C PHE A 23 4.80 9.99 12.36
N ILE A 24 4.11 8.92 11.99
CA ILE A 24 3.72 7.87 12.95
C ILE A 24 4.96 7.29 13.64
N THR A 25 5.98 6.94 12.85
CA THR A 25 7.23 6.35 13.35
C THR A 25 7.96 7.31 14.29
N ILE A 26 8.11 8.58 13.90
CA ILE A 26 8.79 9.61 14.69
C ILE A 26 8.06 9.86 16.01
N THR A 27 6.73 9.94 15.99
CA THR A 27 5.93 10.10 17.21
C THR A 27 6.13 8.91 18.15
N ASN A 28 6.11 7.68 17.63
CA ASN A 28 6.32 6.49 18.46
C ASN A 28 7.73 6.39 19.05
N ILE A 29 8.74 6.92 18.37
CA ILE A 29 10.12 6.97 18.89
C ILE A 29 10.26 8.06 19.96
N ASN A 30 9.69 9.24 19.72
CA ASN A 30 9.91 10.40 20.59
C ASN A 30 8.97 10.44 21.81
N GLN A 31 7.79 9.84 21.70
CA GLN A 31 6.74 9.81 22.72
C GLN A 31 6.14 8.40 22.81
N PRO A 32 6.94 7.39 23.16
CA PRO A 32 6.51 5.99 23.19
C PRO A 32 5.31 5.76 24.12
N GLU A 33 5.24 6.50 25.23
CA GLU A 33 4.22 6.37 26.26
C GLU A 33 2.79 6.56 25.74
N LEU A 34 2.60 7.37 24.69
CA LEU A 34 1.27 7.66 24.13
C LEU A 34 0.60 6.42 23.54
N ASN A 35 1.38 5.55 22.89
CA ASN A 35 0.85 4.39 22.17
C ASN A 35 1.22 3.06 22.86
N GLN A 36 2.27 3.03 23.68
CA GLN A 36 2.64 1.84 24.45
C GLN A 36 1.56 1.45 25.47
N ILE A 37 0.90 2.43 26.08
CA ILE A 37 -0.25 2.19 26.99
C ILE A 37 -1.38 1.48 26.23
N GLU A 38 -1.69 1.90 25.01
CA GLU A 38 -2.76 1.29 24.20
C GLU A 38 -2.40 -0.13 23.76
N ILE A 39 -1.12 -0.40 23.45
CA ILE A 39 -0.64 -1.77 23.20
C ILE A 39 -0.80 -2.64 24.44
N ASN A 40 -0.39 -2.15 25.61
CA ASN A 40 -0.53 -2.90 26.86
C ASN A 40 -2.01 -3.20 27.16
N ASN A 41 -2.89 -2.20 27.05
CA ASN A 41 -4.34 -2.35 27.23
C ASN A 41 -4.99 -3.31 26.22
N THR A 42 -4.45 -3.35 24.99
CA THR A 42 -4.91 -4.31 23.97
C THR A 42 -4.50 -5.74 24.35
N LEU A 43 -3.23 -5.93 24.69
CA LEU A 43 -2.66 -7.25 24.98
C LEU A 43 -3.24 -7.85 26.26
N ASN A 44 -3.37 -7.07 27.32
CA ASN A 44 -3.91 -7.53 28.60
C ASN A 44 -5.45 -7.63 28.61
N MET A 45 -6.12 -7.12 27.56
CA MET A 45 -7.57 -7.06 27.41
C MET A 45 -8.31 -6.35 28.57
N SER A 46 -7.64 -5.43 29.27
CA SER A 46 -8.15 -4.81 30.50
C SER A 46 -9.29 -3.83 30.27
N THR A 47 -9.54 -3.44 29.02
CA THR A 47 -10.58 -2.48 28.64
C THR A 47 -11.83 -3.15 28.09
N LEU A 48 -11.90 -4.48 28.09
CA LEU A 48 -13.11 -5.20 27.74
C LEU A 48 -14.13 -5.15 28.89
N PRO A 49 -15.44 -5.06 28.57
CA PRO A 49 -16.49 -5.21 29.58
C PRO A 49 -16.41 -6.57 30.27
N GLU A 50 -16.77 -6.62 31.57
CA GLU A 50 -16.79 -7.86 32.36
C GLU A 50 -17.70 -8.96 31.77
N THR A 51 -18.65 -8.58 30.93
CA THR A 51 -19.56 -9.51 30.23
C THR A 51 -18.88 -10.30 29.10
N VAL A 52 -17.63 -9.98 28.75
CA VAL A 52 -16.87 -10.62 27.67
C VAL A 52 -15.97 -11.72 28.22
N ASP A 53 -16.43 -12.98 28.12
CA ASP A 53 -15.72 -14.17 28.62
C ASP A 53 -14.69 -14.74 27.62
N ILE A 54 -13.73 -13.90 27.20
CA ILE A 54 -12.62 -14.35 26.33
C ILE A 54 -11.24 -13.86 26.78
N THR A 55 -11.12 -13.43 28.04
CA THR A 55 -9.87 -12.92 28.63
C THR A 55 -8.77 -13.97 28.76
N TYR A 56 -9.06 -15.26 28.51
CA TYR A 56 -8.05 -16.32 28.42
C TYR A 56 -7.00 -16.08 27.31
N ARG A 57 -7.27 -15.18 26.36
CA ARG A 57 -6.35 -14.76 25.30
C ARG A 57 -5.37 -13.67 25.74
N ALA A 58 -5.58 -13.10 26.93
CA ALA A 58 -4.79 -11.97 27.40
C ALA A 58 -3.32 -12.34 27.58
N ILE A 59 -2.46 -11.39 27.20
CA ILE A 59 -1.02 -11.43 27.40
C ILE A 59 -0.70 -10.39 28.47
N THR A 60 -0.37 -10.84 29.68
CA THR A 60 -0.18 -9.99 30.86
C THR A 60 1.27 -9.59 31.14
N SER A 61 2.20 -10.00 30.27
CA SER A 61 3.63 -9.68 30.40
C SER A 61 3.91 -8.27 29.87
N GLU A 62 4.18 -7.33 30.76
CA GLU A 62 4.52 -5.94 30.42
C GLU A 62 5.82 -5.86 29.60
N ASP A 63 6.84 -6.66 29.96
CA ASP A 63 8.09 -6.78 29.20
C ASP A 63 7.85 -7.23 27.75
N LEU A 64 6.90 -8.13 27.54
CA LEU A 64 6.53 -8.58 26.20
C LEU A 64 5.79 -7.48 25.44
N ALA A 65 4.91 -6.71 26.10
CA ALA A 65 4.23 -5.57 25.50
C ALA A 65 5.24 -4.50 25.01
N VAL A 66 6.26 -4.20 25.81
CA VAL A 66 7.35 -3.28 25.42
C VAL A 66 8.07 -3.78 24.17
N ARG A 67 8.46 -5.07 24.15
CA ARG A 67 9.17 -5.66 22.99
C ARG A 67 8.30 -5.70 21.72
N ILE A 68 7.01 -5.95 21.86
CA ILE A 68 6.06 -5.89 20.75
C ILE A 68 5.97 -4.46 20.21
N PHE A 69 5.93 -3.47 21.09
CA PHE A 69 5.93 -2.06 20.70
C PHE A 69 7.20 -1.65 19.95
N ASP A 70 8.38 -2.06 20.44
CA ASP A 70 9.65 -1.83 19.73
C ASP A 70 9.67 -2.47 18.34
N PHE A 71 9.12 -3.69 18.23
CA PHE A 71 9.00 -4.39 16.96
C PHE A 71 8.04 -3.69 15.98
N ILE A 72 6.95 -3.12 16.48
CA ILE A 72 6.03 -2.28 15.71
C ILE A 72 6.77 -1.08 15.13
N ILE A 73 7.55 -0.36 15.94
CA ILE A 73 8.34 0.80 15.49
C ILE A 73 9.34 0.39 14.41
N LEU A 74 10.03 -0.74 14.60
CA LEU A 74 11.00 -1.26 13.62
C LEU A 74 10.35 -1.50 12.25
N ILE A 75 9.17 -2.13 12.22
CA ILE A 75 8.44 -2.39 10.97
C ILE A 75 8.01 -1.07 10.31
N GLN A 76 7.49 -0.13 11.11
CA GLN A 76 7.08 1.19 10.62
C GLN A 76 8.27 1.97 10.03
N ALA A 77 9.42 1.94 10.69
CA ALA A 77 10.65 2.56 10.22
C ALA A 77 11.13 1.92 8.91
N LEU A 78 11.10 0.60 8.80
CA LEU A 78 11.48 -0.12 7.58
C LEU A 78 10.56 0.23 6.40
N ALA A 79 9.24 0.20 6.62
CA ALA A 79 8.27 0.57 5.60
C ALA A 79 8.44 2.04 5.17
N THR A 80 8.63 2.96 6.12
CA THR A 80 8.89 4.38 5.86
C THR A 80 10.15 4.56 5.01
N ALA A 81 11.25 3.89 5.36
CA ALA A 81 12.50 3.95 4.62
C ALA A 81 12.33 3.43 3.18
N CYS A 82 11.64 2.30 3.01
CA CYS A 82 11.34 1.76 1.68
C CYS A 82 10.47 2.71 0.85
N LEU A 83 9.44 3.33 1.43
CA LEU A 83 8.60 4.31 0.72
C LEU A 83 9.37 5.58 0.37
N ALA A 84 10.17 6.12 1.30
CA ALA A 84 10.97 7.31 1.08
C ALA A 84 12.00 7.08 -0.03
N LEU A 85 12.83 6.04 0.09
CA LEU A 85 13.83 5.68 -0.92
C LEU A 85 13.16 5.26 -2.24
N GLY A 86 12.01 4.58 -2.18
CA GLY A 86 11.22 4.23 -3.35
C GLY A 86 10.72 5.46 -4.11
N SER A 87 10.26 6.49 -3.39
CA SER A 87 9.82 7.75 -4.01
C SER A 87 10.97 8.51 -4.70
N ILE A 88 12.14 8.57 -4.06
CA ILE A 88 13.37 9.12 -4.65
C ILE A 88 13.77 8.33 -5.89
N ASN A 89 13.76 6.99 -5.82
CA ASN A 89 14.08 6.14 -6.95
C ASN A 89 13.11 6.38 -8.12
N LEU A 90 11.80 6.44 -7.88
CA LEU A 90 10.82 6.74 -8.91
C LEU A 90 11.05 8.12 -9.56
N LEU A 91 11.47 9.12 -8.77
CA LEU A 91 11.80 10.45 -9.27
C LEU A 91 13.02 10.43 -10.20
N VAL A 92 14.08 9.72 -9.82
CA VAL A 92 15.28 9.54 -10.66
C VAL A 92 14.94 8.92 -12.02
N TYR A 93 13.98 7.99 -12.06
CA TYR A 93 13.56 7.29 -13.27
C TYR A 93 12.34 7.93 -13.98
N ALA A 94 11.85 9.08 -13.52
CA ALA A 94 10.59 9.67 -14.01
C ALA A 94 10.58 9.94 -15.52
N PHE A 95 11.73 10.31 -16.09
CA PHE A 95 11.91 10.63 -17.52
C PHE A 95 12.47 9.46 -18.33
N LYS A 96 12.75 8.31 -17.70
CA LYS A 96 13.36 7.15 -18.36
C LYS A 96 12.32 6.34 -19.17
N PRO A 97 12.77 5.46 -20.09
CA PRO A 97 11.88 4.54 -20.81
C PRO A 97 10.95 3.76 -19.87
N GLN A 98 9.78 3.38 -20.37
CA GLN A 98 8.75 2.69 -19.57
C GLN A 98 9.24 1.41 -18.85
N PRO A 99 10.07 0.54 -19.45
CA PRO A 99 10.60 -0.63 -18.74
C PRO A 99 11.46 -0.26 -17.52
N GLU A 100 12.26 0.80 -17.63
CA GLU A 100 13.12 1.27 -16.53
C GLU A 100 12.29 1.87 -15.39
N PHE A 101 11.30 2.70 -15.72
CA PHE A 101 10.39 3.24 -14.71
C PHE A 101 9.62 2.12 -14.01
N HIS A 102 9.13 1.12 -14.76
CA HIS A 102 8.42 -0.01 -14.17
C HIS A 102 9.31 -0.77 -13.17
N ARG A 103 10.57 -1.05 -13.52
CA ARG A 103 11.52 -1.71 -12.63
C ARG A 103 11.81 -0.88 -11.38
N SER A 104 11.85 0.45 -11.49
CA SER A 104 12.16 1.34 -10.36
C SER A 104 11.12 1.31 -9.22
N LYS A 105 9.92 0.77 -9.46
CA LYS A 105 8.83 0.69 -8.47
C LYS A 105 9.08 -0.29 -7.32
N TRP A 106 10.00 -1.24 -7.49
CA TRP A 106 10.16 -2.38 -6.56
C TRP A 106 10.27 -1.96 -5.09
N LEU A 107 11.02 -0.90 -4.80
CA LEU A 107 11.27 -0.45 -3.44
C LEU A 107 10.04 0.22 -2.81
N ALA A 108 9.31 1.02 -3.61
CA ALA A 108 8.03 1.58 -3.21
C ALA A 108 6.99 0.47 -3.00
N SER A 109 6.93 -0.53 -3.89
CA SER A 109 6.06 -1.70 -3.75
C SER A 109 6.36 -2.51 -2.50
N LEU A 110 7.64 -2.68 -2.15
CA LEU A 110 8.05 -3.32 -0.91
C LEU A 110 7.57 -2.53 0.30
N GLY A 111 7.77 -1.21 0.31
CA GLY A 111 7.30 -0.35 1.40
C GLY A 111 5.78 -0.40 1.61
N PHE A 112 5.02 -0.31 0.52
CA PHE A 112 3.56 -0.48 0.55
C PHE A 112 3.16 -1.88 1.03
N GLY A 113 3.86 -2.93 0.59
CA GLY A 113 3.60 -4.31 1.01
C GLY A 113 3.84 -4.52 2.51
N ILE A 114 4.95 -4.02 3.05
CA ILE A 114 5.26 -4.10 4.48
C ILE A 114 4.19 -3.36 5.28
N ALA A 115 3.86 -2.12 4.89
CA ALA A 115 2.84 -1.33 5.56
C ALA A 115 1.47 -2.03 5.52
N LEU A 116 1.07 -2.57 4.36
CA LEU A 116 -0.21 -3.28 4.22
C LEU A 116 -0.28 -4.49 5.15
N ILE A 117 0.74 -5.34 5.14
CA ILE A 117 0.81 -6.52 6.00
C ILE A 117 0.75 -6.09 7.47
N PHE A 118 1.50 -5.05 7.83
CA PHE A 118 1.51 -4.51 9.18
C PHE A 118 0.12 -4.06 9.64
N PHE A 119 -0.52 -3.13 8.91
CA PHE A 119 -1.82 -2.59 9.28
C PHE A 119 -2.92 -3.66 9.28
N PHE A 120 -2.91 -4.55 8.29
CA PHE A 120 -3.90 -5.61 8.20
C PHE A 120 -3.72 -6.66 9.30
N ILE A 121 -2.51 -7.21 9.47
CA ILE A 121 -2.30 -8.26 10.46
C ILE A 121 -2.39 -7.70 11.89
N CYS A 122 -1.70 -6.59 12.18
CA CYS A 122 -1.62 -6.11 13.57
C CYS A 122 -2.93 -5.47 14.04
N LEU A 123 -3.55 -4.61 13.23
CA LEU A 123 -4.74 -3.87 13.67
C LEU A 123 -6.05 -4.57 13.31
N VAL A 124 -6.15 -5.21 12.14
CA VAL A 124 -7.40 -5.89 11.75
C VAL A 124 -7.43 -7.30 12.33
N ALA A 125 -6.45 -8.15 12.04
CA ALA A 125 -6.50 -9.55 12.48
C ALA A 125 -6.23 -9.72 14.00
N PHE A 126 -5.21 -9.06 14.54
CA PHE A 126 -4.88 -9.23 15.96
C PHE A 126 -5.67 -8.28 16.86
N ALA A 127 -5.56 -6.95 16.70
CA ALA A 127 -6.24 -6.03 17.61
C ALA A 127 -7.77 -6.18 17.53
N SER A 128 -8.35 -6.12 16.32
CA SER A 128 -9.80 -6.22 16.18
C SER A 128 -10.32 -7.63 16.46
N GLU A 129 -9.82 -8.68 15.80
CA GLU A 129 -10.45 -10.02 15.93
C GLU A 129 -9.91 -10.88 17.08
N TYR A 130 -8.60 -10.85 17.36
CA TYR A 130 -8.04 -11.66 18.44
C TYR A 130 -8.33 -11.04 19.82
N PHE A 131 -8.10 -9.73 19.96
CA PHE A 131 -8.26 -8.97 21.21
C PHE A 131 -9.58 -8.21 21.36
N LEU A 132 -10.45 -8.19 20.33
CA LEU A 132 -11.76 -7.55 20.38
C LEU A 132 -11.72 -6.05 20.72
N THR A 133 -10.76 -5.30 20.18
CA THR A 133 -10.67 -3.85 20.45
C THR A 133 -11.95 -3.07 20.11
N TYR A 134 -12.78 -3.57 19.18
CA TYR A 134 -14.08 -2.99 18.84
C TYR A 134 -15.11 -3.04 19.96
N ARG A 135 -14.88 -3.89 20.95
CA ARG A 135 -15.70 -4.01 22.16
C ARG A 135 -15.14 -3.22 23.34
N SER A 136 -13.97 -2.61 23.20
CA SER A 136 -13.31 -1.85 24.26
C SER A 136 -14.17 -0.67 24.71
N VAL A 137 -14.22 -0.43 26.02
CA VAL A 137 -14.85 0.78 26.59
C VAL A 137 -14.00 2.03 26.35
N THR A 138 -12.74 1.87 25.96
CA THR A 138 -11.83 2.97 25.62
C THR A 138 -12.05 3.40 24.16
N PRO A 139 -12.43 4.67 23.89
CA PRO A 139 -12.65 5.16 22.54
C PRO A 139 -11.44 5.08 21.61
N ASN A 140 -10.22 5.22 22.15
CA ASN A 140 -8.99 5.18 21.34
C ASN A 140 -8.80 3.82 20.66
N LEU A 141 -9.09 2.71 21.36
CA LEU A 141 -8.90 1.36 20.83
C LEU A 141 -9.92 1.01 19.75
N SER A 142 -11.18 1.41 19.92
CA SER A 142 -12.22 1.23 18.89
C SER A 142 -12.04 2.19 17.70
N GLN A 143 -11.36 3.33 17.88
CA GLN A 143 -10.94 4.16 16.76
C GLN A 143 -9.73 3.57 16.01
N LEU A 144 -8.78 3.00 16.74
CA LEU A 144 -7.54 2.46 16.18
C LEU A 144 -7.81 1.34 15.15
N GLU A 145 -8.76 0.45 15.43
CA GLU A 145 -9.12 -0.61 14.48
C GLU A 145 -9.76 -0.07 13.20
N PHE A 146 -10.64 0.94 13.32
CA PHE A 146 -11.35 1.51 12.19
C PHE A 146 -10.33 2.22 11.29
N GLN A 147 -9.43 2.98 11.90
CA GLN A 147 -8.28 3.55 11.21
C GLN A 147 -7.42 2.46 10.56
N GLY A 148 -7.14 1.35 11.25
CA GLY A 148 -6.38 0.22 10.71
C GLY A 148 -6.99 -0.40 9.45
N LEU A 149 -8.31 -0.60 9.43
CA LEU A 149 -9.04 -1.08 8.26
C LEU A 149 -8.96 -0.07 7.11
N ILE A 150 -9.22 1.21 7.39
CA ILE A 150 -9.17 2.28 6.39
C ILE A 150 -7.76 2.42 5.80
N HIS A 151 -6.71 2.43 6.62
CA HIS A 151 -5.33 2.46 6.16
C HIS A 151 -5.00 1.25 5.28
N SER A 152 -5.45 0.06 5.66
CA SER A 152 -5.26 -1.16 4.84
C SER A 152 -5.89 -1.02 3.45
N ILE A 153 -7.10 -0.48 3.36
CA ILE A 153 -7.78 -0.22 2.08
C ILE A 153 -6.99 0.80 1.25
N PHE A 154 -6.58 1.93 1.84
CA PHE A 154 -5.78 2.94 1.14
C PHE A 154 -4.45 2.40 0.65
N LEU A 155 -3.77 1.55 1.43
CA LEU A 155 -2.52 0.90 1.05
C LEU A 155 -2.72 -0.08 -0.12
N ILE A 156 -3.80 -0.86 -0.13
CA ILE A 156 -4.15 -1.74 -1.26
C ILE A 156 -4.38 -0.92 -2.54
N LEU A 157 -5.15 0.17 -2.44
CA LEU A 157 -5.44 1.04 -3.59
C LEU A 157 -4.17 1.71 -4.11
N ALA A 158 -3.32 2.22 -3.21
CA ALA A 158 -2.05 2.84 -3.56
C ALA A 158 -1.10 1.85 -4.23
N LEU A 159 -0.95 0.64 -3.68
CA LEU A 159 -0.12 -0.42 -4.28
C LEU A 159 -0.66 -0.83 -5.65
N SER A 160 -1.98 -1.00 -5.78
CA SER A 160 -2.64 -1.35 -7.04
C SER A 160 -2.37 -0.27 -8.10
N PHE A 161 -2.57 1.00 -7.75
CA PHE A 161 -2.30 2.13 -8.64
C PHE A 161 -0.82 2.22 -9.02
N LEU A 162 0.10 1.98 -8.07
CA LEU A 162 1.53 1.99 -8.32
C LEU A 162 1.90 0.93 -9.38
N ILE A 163 1.41 -0.30 -9.24
CA ILE A 163 1.74 -1.44 -10.10
C ILE A 163 1.20 -1.27 -11.53
N GLN A 164 0.04 -0.64 -11.71
CA GLN A 164 -0.57 -0.43 -13.03
C GLN A 164 0.42 0.18 -14.06
N PRO A 165 0.39 -0.23 -15.33
CA PRO A 165 1.22 0.37 -16.37
C PRO A 165 0.77 1.80 -16.69
N GLU A 166 1.72 2.69 -17.03
CA GLU A 166 1.42 4.10 -17.36
C GLU A 166 0.93 4.30 -18.81
N SER A 167 0.80 3.22 -19.58
CA SER A 167 0.30 3.23 -20.96
C SER A 167 -0.57 1.98 -21.24
N MET A 168 -1.59 2.14 -22.09
CA MET A 168 -2.38 1.00 -22.57
C MET A 168 -1.53 0.05 -23.45
N PRO A 169 -1.82 -1.26 -23.48
CA PRO A 169 -1.11 -2.19 -24.33
C PRO A 169 -1.18 -1.75 -25.80
N ILE A 170 -0.01 -1.62 -26.44
CA ILE A 170 0.15 -1.19 -27.85
C ILE A 170 -0.50 -2.18 -28.84
N THR A 171 -0.90 -3.37 -28.39
CA THR A 171 -1.44 -4.46 -29.21
C THR A 171 -2.74 -4.13 -29.93
N MET A 172 -3.56 -3.18 -29.46
CA MET A 172 -4.79 -2.79 -30.19
C MET A 172 -4.56 -1.80 -31.33
N LYS A 173 -3.46 -1.04 -31.34
CA LYS A 173 -3.24 0.00 -32.36
C LYS A 173 -2.60 -0.56 -33.64
N LYS A 174 -1.82 -1.64 -33.54
CA LYS A 174 -1.08 -2.20 -34.68
C LYS A 174 -1.96 -3.08 -35.59
N ASN A 175 -2.93 -3.81 -35.02
CA ASN A 175 -3.80 -4.69 -35.81
C ASN A 175 -4.81 -3.92 -36.68
N ASN A 176 -5.33 -2.78 -36.19
CA ASN A 176 -6.27 -1.97 -36.98
C ASN A 176 -5.58 -1.18 -38.10
N ALA A 177 -4.34 -0.74 -37.91
CA ALA A 177 -3.59 -0.02 -38.94
C ALA A 177 -3.05 -0.94 -40.05
N SER A 178 -2.75 -2.20 -39.72
CA SER A 178 -2.34 -3.22 -40.69
C SER A 178 -3.52 -3.73 -41.52
N ASN A 179 -4.66 -4.01 -40.89
CA ASN A 179 -5.83 -4.55 -41.58
C ASN A 179 -6.50 -3.54 -42.53
N ASN A 180 -6.51 -2.24 -42.20
CA ASN A 180 -7.06 -1.21 -43.09
C ASN A 180 -6.21 -0.92 -44.34
N LYS A 181 -4.91 -1.28 -44.34
CA LYS A 181 -4.05 -1.14 -45.53
C LYS A 181 -4.19 -2.29 -46.52
N ILE A 182 -4.66 -3.45 -46.06
CA ILE A 182 -4.82 -4.63 -46.91
C ILE A 182 -6.18 -4.59 -47.62
N ALA A 183 -7.22 -4.06 -46.97
CA ALA A 183 -8.58 -3.99 -47.52
C ALA A 183 -8.80 -2.93 -48.63
N SER A 184 -7.84 -2.02 -48.86
CA SER A 184 -8.00 -0.91 -49.83
C SER A 184 -7.20 -1.07 -51.13
N LYS A 185 -6.60 -2.25 -51.39
CA LYS A 185 -5.95 -2.49 -52.69
C LYS A 185 -7.01 -2.63 -53.79
N PRO A 186 -7.03 -1.77 -54.83
CA PRO A 186 -7.97 -1.90 -55.92
C PRO A 186 -7.68 -3.18 -56.72
N THR A 187 -8.74 -3.96 -56.98
CA THR A 187 -8.69 -5.16 -57.81
C THR A 187 -8.19 -4.82 -59.23
N PRO A 188 -7.26 -5.61 -59.81
CA PRO A 188 -6.79 -5.39 -61.18
C PRO A 188 -7.96 -5.47 -62.17
N LYS A 189 -8.06 -4.47 -63.07
CA LYS A 189 -9.03 -4.53 -64.17
C LYS A 189 -8.73 -5.74 -65.06
N PRO A 190 -9.74 -6.52 -65.47
CA PRO A 190 -9.54 -7.64 -66.38
C PRO A 190 -9.02 -7.14 -67.75
N ASN A 191 -8.03 -7.84 -68.29
CA ASN A 191 -7.44 -7.52 -69.59
C ASN A 191 -8.47 -7.75 -70.71
N PRO A 192 -8.50 -6.89 -71.74
CA PRO A 192 -9.39 -7.10 -72.88
C PRO A 192 -9.00 -8.36 -73.66
N PRO A 193 -9.99 -9.06 -74.24
CA PRO A 193 -9.76 -10.29 -75.01
C PRO A 193 -8.92 -9.98 -76.26
N LYS A 194 -7.90 -10.83 -76.50
CA LYS A 194 -7.11 -10.78 -77.72
C LYS A 194 -7.93 -11.37 -78.87
N ALA A 195 -7.93 -10.65 -80.00
CA ALA A 195 -8.59 -11.01 -81.26
C ALA A 195 -7.97 -12.26 -81.90
#